data_AF-A0A2W4L8T9-F1
#
_entry.id   AF-A0A2W4L8T9-F1
#
_cell.length_a   1.000
_cell.length_b   1.000
_cell.length_c   1.000
_cell.angle_alpha   90.00
_cell.angle_beta   90.00
_cell.angle_gamma   90.00
#
_symmetry.space_group_name_H-M   'P 1'
#
loop_
_entity.id
_entity.type
_entity.pdbx_description
1 polymer ?
#
loop_
_entity_poly.entity_id
_entity_poly.type
_entity_poly.pdbx_seq_one_letter_code
_entity_poly.pdbx_strand_id
1 'polypeptide(L)' 'MERADAAILDELRAGPRTLRELIDRCGPRIGGWPQAVNIELCFAFSGHVERLEGRGAIRREPGSRPARYVLGEGA' A
#
# COMPACT_ATOMS: atom_id res chain seq x y z
N MET A 1 2.86 13.41 -6.90
CA MET A 1 2.65 12.17 -6.13
C MET A 1 1.19 12.12 -5.73
N GLU A 2 0.52 11.00 -5.95
CA GLU A 2 -0.91 10.88 -5.68
C GLU A 2 -1.18 10.76 -4.17
N ARG A 3 -2.38 11.14 -3.69
CA ARG A 3 -2.72 11.03 -2.26
C ARG A 3 -2.65 9.59 -1.75
N ALA A 4 -2.99 8.61 -2.60
CA ALA A 4 -2.90 7.19 -2.28
C ALA A 4 -1.44 6.74 -2.09
N ASP A 5 -0.56 7.12 -3.03
CA ASP A 5 0.88 6.80 -2.94
C ASP A 5 1.49 7.36 -1.65
N ALA A 6 1.16 8.62 -1.30
CA ALA A 6 1.67 9.25 -0.10
C ALA A 6 1.19 8.55 1.19
N ALA A 7 -0.08 8.13 1.23
CA ALA A 7 -0.63 7.39 2.36
C ALA A 7 0.03 5.99 2.51
N ILE A 8 0.27 5.29 1.40
CA ILE A 8 0.96 3.99 1.42
C ILE A 8 2.38 4.15 1.96
N LEU A 9 3.13 5.14 1.49
CA LEU A 9 4.49 5.38 1.97
C LEU A 9 4.53 5.76 3.46
N ASP A 10 3.56 6.55 3.94
CA ASP A 10 3.41 6.90 5.35
C ASP A 10 3.20 5.65 6.24
N GLU A 11 2.29 4.75 5.84
CA GLU A 11 2.06 3.50 6.56
C GLU A 11 3.29 2.57 6.55
N LEU A 12 4.05 2.57 5.45
CA LEU A 12 5.27 1.75 5.32
C LEU A 12 6.47 2.33 6.08
N ARG A 13 6.52 3.66 6.32
CA ARG A 13 7.47 4.28 7.26
C ARG A 13 7.23 3.80 8.69
N ALA A 14 5.99 3.51 9.05
CA ALA A 14 5.63 2.95 10.35
C ALA A 14 5.94 1.45 10.48
N GLY A 15 6.24 0.77 9.36
CA GLY A 15 6.72 -0.61 9.35
C GLY A 15 6.14 -1.47 8.21
N PRO A 16 6.57 -2.75 8.11
CA PRO A 16 6.14 -3.64 7.04
C PRO A 16 4.63 -3.93 7.08
N ARG A 17 3.96 -3.82 5.94
CA ARG A 17 2.51 -4.05 5.80
C ARG A 17 2.17 -4.95 4.63
N THR A 18 1.09 -5.69 4.76
CA THR A 18 0.46 -6.44 3.67
C THR A 18 -0.46 -5.53 2.86
N LEU A 19 -0.81 -5.94 1.63
CA LEU A 19 -1.76 -5.20 0.79
C LEU A 19 -3.10 -4.97 1.52
N ARG A 20 -3.60 -5.97 2.25
CA ARG A 20 -4.84 -5.85 3.02
C ARG A 20 -4.74 -4.80 4.13
N GLU A 21 -3.64 -4.82 4.90
CA GLU A 21 -3.42 -3.81 5.95
C GLU A 21 -3.30 -2.40 5.36
N LEU A 22 -2.69 -2.25 4.18
CA LEU A 22 -2.62 -0.96 3.49
C LEU A 22 -4.01 -0.46 3.08
N ILE A 23 -4.86 -1.33 2.52
CA ILE A 23 -6.25 -0.99 2.15
C ILE A 23 -7.05 -0.58 3.39
N ASP A 24 -6.98 -1.38 4.46
CA ASP A 24 -7.75 -1.14 5.68
C ASP A 24 -7.35 0.19 6.36
N ARG A 25 -6.07 0.57 6.29
CA ARG A 25 -5.54 1.79 6.94
C ARG A 25 -5.66 3.03 6.06
N CYS A 26 -5.40 2.89 4.77
CA CYS A 26 -5.40 4.02 3.85
C CYS A 26 -6.78 4.31 3.26
N GLY A 27 -7.66 3.30 3.13
CA GLY A 27 -9.01 3.43 2.57
C GLY A 27 -9.84 4.56 3.22
N PRO A 28 -9.93 4.64 4.56
CA PRO A 28 -10.64 5.74 5.22
C PRO A 28 -10.02 7.12 4.97
N ARG A 29 -8.69 7.19 4.77
CA ARG A 29 -7.94 8.45 4.51
C ARG A 29 -8.12 8.94 3.07
N ILE A 30 -8.45 8.04 2.14
CA ILE A 30 -8.60 8.34 0.72
C ILE A 30 -10.09 8.35 0.37
N GLY A 31 -10.68 9.55 0.35
CA GLY A 31 -12.04 9.74 -0.17
C GLY A 31 -13.18 9.27 0.75
N GLY A 32 -12.89 8.91 2.01
CA GLY A 32 -13.93 8.47 2.96
C GLY A 32 -14.58 7.14 2.56
N TRP A 33 -13.82 6.27 1.89
CA TRP A 33 -14.34 5.03 1.34
C TRP A 33 -14.85 4.09 2.45
N PRO A 34 -16.09 3.57 2.36
CA PRO A 34 -16.63 2.67 3.36
C PRO A 34 -15.88 1.33 3.38
N GLN A 35 -15.56 0.81 4.57
CA GLN A 35 -14.86 -0.46 4.71
C GLN A 35 -15.59 -1.65 4.02
N ALA A 36 -16.92 -1.56 3.90
CA ALA A 36 -17.76 -2.56 3.26
C ALA A 36 -17.48 -2.79 1.76
N VAL A 37 -16.83 -1.84 1.08
CA VAL A 37 -16.45 -1.91 -0.34
C VAL A 37 -14.93 -2.05 -0.55
N ASN A 38 -14.20 -2.57 0.45
CA ASN A 38 -12.74 -2.77 0.37
C ASN A 38 -12.31 -3.73 -0.77
N ILE A 39 -13.20 -4.60 -1.27
CA ILE A 39 -12.91 -5.50 -2.39
C ILE A 39 -12.63 -4.74 -3.70
N GLU A 40 -13.30 -3.60 -3.91
CA GLU A 40 -13.11 -2.78 -5.12
C GLU A 40 -11.84 -1.93 -5.00
N LEU A 41 -11.52 -1.48 -3.78
CA LEU A 41 -10.25 -0.81 -3.47
C LEU A 41 -9.03 -1.71 -3.68
N CYS A 42 -9.16 -3.04 -3.58
CA CYS A 42 -8.07 -3.96 -3.86
C CYS A 42 -7.44 -3.72 -5.24
N PHE A 43 -8.24 -3.42 -6.26
CA PHE A 43 -7.74 -3.17 -7.62
C PHE A 43 -7.02 -1.83 -7.73
N ALA A 44 -7.60 -0.76 -7.15
CA ALA A 44 -6.96 0.55 -7.13
C ALA A 44 -5.63 0.51 -6.35
N PHE A 45 -5.63 -0.07 -5.14
CA PHE A 45 -4.45 -0.19 -4.31
C PHE A 45 -3.38 -1.12 -4.90
N SER A 46 -3.77 -2.22 -5.56
CA SER A 46 -2.80 -3.08 -6.26
C SER A 46 -2.05 -2.28 -7.32
N GLY A 47 -2.75 -1.44 -8.10
CA GLY A 47 -2.12 -0.57 -9.08
C GLY A 47 -1.15 0.44 -8.47
N HIS A 48 -1.48 1.04 -7.32
CA HIS A 48 -0.57 1.94 -6.60
C HIS A 48 0.68 1.22 -6.08
N VAL A 49 0.49 0.05 -5.47
CA VAL A 49 1.57 -0.78 -4.93
C VAL A 49 2.50 -1.27 -6.04
N GLU A 50 1.96 -1.78 -7.15
CA GLU A 50 2.74 -2.19 -8.33
C GLU A 50 3.51 -1.01 -8.94
N ARG A 51 2.89 0.17 -9.04
CA ARG A 51 3.53 1.38 -9.54
C ARG A 51 4.68 1.84 -8.63
N LEU A 52 4.50 1.81 -7.32
CA LEU A 52 5.53 2.18 -6.34
C LEU A 52 6.66 1.15 -6.31
N GLU A 53 6.34 -0.14 -6.42
CA GLU A 53 7.30 -1.23 -6.50
C GLU A 53 8.14 -1.14 -7.79
N GLY A 54 7.50 -0.90 -8.94
CA GLY A 54 8.19 -0.71 -10.22
C GLY A 54 9.10 0.52 -10.28
N ARG A 55 8.89 1.50 -9.38
CA ARG A 55 9.78 2.67 -9.20
C ARG A 55 10.87 2.45 -8.15
N GLY A 56 10.87 1.30 -7.47
CA GLY A 56 11.79 1.02 -6.37
C GLY A 56 11.50 1.80 -5.08
N ALA A 57 10.35 2.47 -4.98
CA ALA A 57 9.97 3.20 -3.77
C ALA A 57 9.53 2.27 -2.63
N ILE A 58 9.03 1.09 -2.98
CA ILE A 58 8.72 0.00 -2.05
C ILE A 58 9.26 -1.31 -2.62
N ARG A 59 9.41 -2.32 -1.78
CA ARG A 59 9.79 -3.68 -2.19
C ARG A 59 9.04 -4.72 -1.36
N ARG A 60 8.86 -5.90 -1.93
CA ARG A 60 8.37 -7.06 -1.18
C ARG A 60 9.47 -7.66 -0.31
N GLU A 61 9.12 -8.05 0.91
CA GLU A 61 9.99 -8.88 1.74
C GLU A 61 10.05 -10.31 1.18
N PRO A 62 11.25 -10.84 0.90
CA PRO A 62 11.40 -12.22 0.44
C PRO A 62 10.82 -13.22 1.45
N GLY A 63 10.14 -14.25 0.97
CA GLY A 63 9.64 -15.35 1.81
C GLY A 63 8.40 -15.05 2.66
N SER A 64 7.91 -13.81 2.69
CA SER A 64 6.68 -13.47 3.42
C SER A 64 5.42 -13.98 2.71
N ARG A 65 4.57 -14.71 3.45
CA ARG A 65 3.22 -15.09 3.04
C ARG A 65 2.23 -14.79 4.16
N PRO A 66 1.23 -13.90 3.96
CA PRO A 66 0.99 -13.08 2.75
C PRO A 66 2.16 -12.10 2.47
N ALA A 67 2.24 -11.61 1.22
CA ALA A 67 3.29 -10.68 0.81
C ALA A 67 3.29 -9.43 1.71
N ARG A 68 4.46 -9.10 2.25
CA ARG A 68 4.71 -7.87 3.01
C ARG A 68 5.52 -6.91 2.17
N TYR A 69 5.16 -5.65 2.22
CA TYR A 69 5.83 -4.55 1.56
C TYR A 69 6.59 -3.73 2.60
N VAL A 70 7.75 -3.23 2.21
CA VAL A 70 8.60 -2.30 2.97
C VAL A 70 9.07 -1.18 2.05
N LEU A 71 9.59 -0.09 2.61
CA LEU A 71 10.22 0.95 1.82
C LEU A 71 11.42 0.39 1.03
N GLY A 72 11.59 0.88 -0.19
CA GLY A 72 12.79 0.65 -0.98
C GLY A 72 13.91 1.58 -0.55
N GLU A 73 15.14 1.29 -0.98
CA GLU A 73 16.38 2.00 -0.61
C GLU A 73 16.50 3.42 -1.22
N GLY A 74 15.39 4.09 -1.52
CA GLY A 74 15.36 5.41 -2.16
C GLY A 74 14.07 6.21 -1.96
N ALA A 75 13.28 5.90 -0.93
CA ALA A 75 11.97 6.51 -0.63
C ALA A 75 11.97 7.43 0.61
#